data_AF-A0A955U1W2-F1
#
_entry.id   AF-A0A955U1W2-F1
#
_cell.length_a   1.000
_cell.length_b   1.000
_cell.length_c   1.000
_cell.angle_alpha   90.00
_cell.angle_beta   90.00
_cell.angle_gamma   90.00
#
_symmetry.space_group_name_H-M   'P 1'
#
loop_
_entity.id
_entity.type
_entity.pdbx_description
1 polymer ?
#
loop_
_entity_poly.entity_id
_entity_poly.type
_entity_poly.pdbx_seq_one_letter_code
_entity_poly.pdbx_strand_id
1 'polypeptide(L)'
;MDERTIARRLAAIPEVAEHPGLADVGGGAFSFASVVLDDDDNLTRMGNPTGEARERLRARILELLASMGDALDDVALDEEGP
;
A
#
# COMPACT_ATOMS: atom_id res chain seq x y z
N MET A 1 -14.46 3.01 -4.39
CA MET A 1 -13.84 2.07 -5.37
C MET A 1 -13.31 0.91 -4.56
N ASP A 2 -13.62 -0.33 -4.92
CA ASP A 2 -13.23 -1.51 -4.14
C ASP A 2 -11.81 -2.02 -4.46
N GLU A 3 -11.26 -2.83 -3.56
CA GLU A 3 -9.95 -3.47 -3.62
C GLU A 3 -9.70 -4.20 -4.94
N ARG A 4 -10.67 -4.98 -5.44
CA ARG A 4 -10.52 -5.78 -6.67
C ARG A 4 -10.42 -4.90 -7.90
N THR A 5 -11.14 -3.78 -7.91
CA THR A 5 -11.04 -2.79 -8.99
C THR A 5 -9.66 -2.14 -9.04
N ILE A 6 -9.06 -1.84 -7.88
CA ILE A 6 -7.70 -1.28 -7.81
C ILE A 6 -6.67 -2.32 -8.20
N ALA A 7 -6.73 -3.54 -7.67
CA ALA A 7 -5.82 -4.62 -8.04
C ALA A 7 -5.84 -4.87 -9.56
N ARG A 8 -7.01 -4.89 -10.20
CA ARG A 8 -7.11 -5.02 -11.66
C ARG A 8 -6.44 -3.87 -12.41
N ARG A 9 -6.55 -2.64 -11.91
CA ARG A 9 -5.89 -1.47 -12.52
C ARG A 9 -4.38 -1.52 -12.34
N LEU A 10 -3.92 -1.91 -11.16
CA LEU A 10 -2.51 -2.08 -10.85
C LEU A 10 -1.89 -3.19 -11.71
N ALA A 11 -2.58 -4.30 -11.91
CA ALA A 11 -2.14 -5.38 -12.79
C ALA A 11 -2.01 -5.00 -14.28
N ALA A 12 -2.56 -3.84 -14.69
CA ALA A 12 -2.38 -3.31 -16.05
C ALA A 12 -1.10 -2.46 -16.20
N ILE A 13 -0.43 -2.15 -15.09
CA ILE A 13 0.85 -1.41 -15.06
C ILE A 13 1.97 -2.44 -15.28
N PRO A 14 2.81 -2.29 -16.32
CA PRO A 14 3.86 -3.27 -16.65
C PRO A 14 4.74 -3.64 -15.46
N GLU A 15 5.22 -2.65 -14.73
CA GLU A 15 6.12 -2.80 -13.58
C GLU A 15 5.45 -3.58 -12.44
N VAL A 16 4.12 -3.48 -12.29
CA VAL A 16 3.39 -4.25 -11.27
C VAL A 16 3.06 -5.65 -11.78
N ALA A 17 2.78 -5.80 -13.08
CA ALA A 17 2.48 -7.08 -13.70
C ALA A 17 3.69 -8.03 -13.70
N GLU A 18 4.91 -7.48 -13.71
CA GLU A 18 6.17 -8.22 -13.58
C GLU A 18 6.35 -8.90 -12.20
N HIS A 19 5.60 -8.45 -11.19
CA HIS A 19 5.68 -8.99 -9.82
C HIS A 19 4.34 -9.65 -9.41
N PRO A 20 4.25 -11.00 -9.44
CA PRO A 20 3.07 -11.73 -9.01
C PRO A 20 2.65 -11.35 -7.58
N GLY A 21 1.36 -11.01 -7.40
CA GLY A 21 0.78 -10.65 -6.10
C GLY A 21 0.93 -9.18 -5.69
N LEU A 22 1.79 -8.39 -6.34
CA LEU A 22 1.98 -6.97 -6.00
C LEU A 22 0.72 -6.13 -6.26
N ALA A 23 -0.05 -6.49 -7.29
CA ALA A 23 -1.35 -5.87 -7.58
C ALA A 23 -2.37 -6.09 -6.44
N ASP A 24 -2.38 -7.27 -5.83
CA ASP A 24 -3.27 -7.61 -4.72
C ASP A 24 -2.84 -6.87 -3.44
N VAL A 25 -1.54 -6.79 -3.18
CA VAL A 25 -0.98 -5.97 -2.08
C VAL A 25 -1.38 -4.50 -2.24
N GLY A 26 -1.23 -3.93 -3.43
CA GLY A 26 -1.61 -2.55 -3.70
C GLY A 26 -3.12 -2.31 -3.57
N GLY A 27 -3.95 -3.29 -3.94
CA GLY A 27 -5.38 -3.26 -3.67
C GLY A 27 -5.70 -3.22 -2.18
N GLY A 28 -5.09 -4.10 -1.39
CA GLY A 28 -5.26 -4.15 0.06
C GLY A 28 -4.77 -2.88 0.76
N ALA A 29 -3.62 -2.34 0.34
CA ALA A 29 -3.08 -1.07 0.83
C ALA A 29 -4.03 0.10 0.54
N PHE A 30 -4.59 0.16 -0.67
CA PHE A 30 -5.57 1.18 -1.03
C PHE A 30 -6.84 1.09 -0.19
N SER A 31 -7.36 -0.12 0.04
CA SER A 31 -8.54 -0.32 0.87
C SER A 31 -8.31 0.17 2.30
N PHE A 32 -7.15 -0.14 2.87
CA PHE A 32 -6.78 0.35 4.20
C PHE A 32 -6.60 1.87 4.24
N ALA A 33 -5.89 2.44 3.27
CA ALA A 33 -5.73 3.89 3.15
C ALA A 33 -7.08 4.61 3.05
N SER A 34 -8.05 4.05 2.33
CA SER A 34 -9.39 4.61 2.22
C SER A 34 -10.11 4.68 3.57
N VAL A 35 -9.94 3.67 4.43
CA VAL A 35 -10.49 3.68 5.80
C VAL A 35 -9.77 4.72 6.67
N VAL A 36 -8.44 4.80 6.57
CA VAL A 36 -7.66 5.78 7.34
C VAL A 36 -8.04 7.20 6.95
N LEU A 37 -8.24 7.47 5.67
CA LEU A 37 -8.55 8.81 5.14
C LEU A 37 -10.02 9.23 5.35
N ASP A 38 -10.92 8.31 5.66
CA ASP A 38 -12.34 8.60 5.93
C ASP A 38 -12.57 9.14 7.36
N ASP A 39 -11.59 8.92 8.25
CA ASP A 39 -11.65 9.33 9.65
C ASP A 39 -10.88 10.64 9.85
N ASP A 40 -11.60 11.70 10.18
CA ASP A 40 -11.06 13.05 10.40
C ASP A 40 -9.98 13.09 11.49
N ASP A 41 -10.01 12.18 12.47
CA ASP A 41 -8.98 12.11 13.52
C ASP A 41 -7.61 11.65 12.97
N ASN A 42 -7.61 10.93 11.84
CA ASN A 42 -6.40 10.53 11.13
C ASN A 42 -5.88 11.63 10.20
N LEU A 43 -6.58 12.76 10.08
CA LEU A 43 -6.21 13.86 9.19
C LEU A 43 -5.72 15.08 9.98
N THR A 44 -4.66 15.69 9.46
CA THR A 44 -4.28 17.05 9.83
C THR A 44 -5.34 18.04 9.33
N ARG A 45 -5.32 19.27 9.85
CA ARG A 45 -6.21 20.36 9.36
C ARG A 45 -6.11 20.65 7.86
N MET A 46 -5.02 20.23 7.22
CA MET A 46 -4.79 20.39 5.78
C MET A 46 -5.27 19.18 4.96
N GLY A 47 -5.88 18.16 5.60
CA GLY A 47 -6.36 16.94 4.95
C GLY A 47 -5.26 15.90 4.68
N ASN A 48 -4.03 16.11 5.15
CA ASN A 48 -2.97 15.10 5.05
C ASN A 48 -3.05 14.12 6.23
N PRO A 49 -2.69 12.84 6.05
CA PRO A 49 -2.57 11.89 7.15
C PRO A 49 -1.66 12.40 8.28
N THR A 50 -2.09 12.22 9.52
CA THR A 50 -1.26 12.43 10.72
C THR A 50 -0.05 11.49 10.72
N GLY A 51 0.94 11.76 11.59
CA GLY A 51 2.10 10.87 11.73
C GLY A 51 1.71 9.46 12.13
N GLU A 52 0.76 9.33 13.07
CA GLU A 52 0.24 8.03 13.53
C GLU A 52 -0.50 7.29 12.42
N ALA A 53 -1.36 7.99 11.65
CA ALA A 53 -2.06 7.42 10.51
C ALA A 53 -1.10 6.90 9.44
N ARG A 54 0.00 7.63 9.17
CA ARG A 54 1.06 7.17 8.24
C ARG A 54 1.77 5.94 8.76
N GLU A 55 2.10 5.91 10.05
CA GLU A 55 2.78 4.77 10.64
C GLU A 55 1.91 3.51 10.59
N ARG A 56 0.61 3.63 10.88
CA ARG A 56 -0.35 2.54 10.73
C ARG A 56 -0.47 2.06 9.29
N LEU A 57 -0.52 2.99 8.32
CA LEU A 57 -0.55 2.64 6.90
C LEU A 57 0.73 1.92 6.48
N ARG A 58 1.89 2.40 6.92
CA ARG A 58 3.20 1.76 6.66
C ARG A 58 3.24 0.36 7.23
N ALA A 59 2.88 0.19 8.51
CA ALA A 59 2.83 -1.11 9.16
C ALA A 59 1.92 -2.08 8.40
N ARG A 60 0.74 -1.64 7.96
CA ARG A 60 -0.17 -2.49 7.19
C ARG A 60 0.39 -2.90 5.84
N ILE A 61 1.08 -2.00 5.13
CA ILE A 61 1.75 -2.32 3.86
C ILE A 61 2.83 -3.37 4.09
N LEU A 62 3.66 -3.20 5.13
CA LEU A 62 4.69 -4.17 5.50
C LEU A 62 4.11 -5.54 5.87
N GLU A 63 2.99 -5.59 6.58
CA GLU A 63 2.28 -6.84 6.87
C GLU A 63 1.80 -7.54 5.59
N LEU A 64 1.20 -6.78 4.66
CA LEU A 64 0.72 -7.33 3.39
C LEU A 64 1.89 -7.86 2.55
N LEU A 65 2.99 -7.12 2.49
CA LEU A 65 4.22 -7.54 1.81
C LEU A 65 4.81 -8.81 2.48
N ALA A 66 4.91 -8.84 3.81
CA ALA A 66 5.41 -10.01 4.53
C ALA A 66 4.52 -11.26 4.34
N SER A 67 3.21 -11.07 4.19
CA SER A 67 2.27 -12.16 3.91
C SER A 67 2.43 -12.77 2.50
N MET A 68 3.13 -12.08 1.60
CA MET A 68 3.44 -12.51 0.23
C MET A 68 4.75 -13.33 0.13
N GLY A 69 5.30 -13.77 1.27
CA GLY A 69 6.62 -14.42 1.37
C GLY A 69 6.98 -15.38 0.23
N ASP A 70 8.21 -15.20 -0.27
CA ASP A 70 8.94 -15.83 -1.40
C ASP A 70 8.89 -15.07 -2.76
N ALA A 71 8.06 -14.04 -2.93
CA ALA A 71 7.99 -13.25 -4.19
C ALA A 71 8.64 -11.84 -4.14
N LEU A 72 9.14 -11.41 -2.98
CA LEU A 72 9.62 -10.03 -2.75
C LEU A 72 11.12 -9.89 -2.48
N ASP A 73 11.90 -10.97 -2.48
CA ASP A 73 13.36 -10.89 -2.28
C ASP A 73 14.06 -10.05 -3.38
N ASP A 74 13.36 -9.81 -4.51
CA ASP A 74 13.79 -8.95 -5.63
C ASP A 74 13.27 -7.51 -5.55
N VAL A 75 12.32 -7.18 -4.66
CA VAL A 75 11.88 -5.80 -4.45
C VAL A 75 12.76 -5.21 -3.35
N ALA A 76 14.02 -4.97 -3.71
CA ALA A 76 14.84 -4.03 -2.97
C ALA A 76 14.08 -2.71 -2.94
N LEU A 77 13.41 -2.43 -1.82
CA LEU A 77 13.07 -1.08 -1.45
C LEU A 77 14.42 -0.40 -1.23
N ASP A 78 15.03 0.07 -2.31
CA ASP A 78 16.25 0.86 -2.25
C ASP A 78 15.94 2.04 -1.33
N GLU A 79 16.40 1.90 -0.08
CA GLU A 79 16.62 3.01 0.82
C GLU A 79 17.80 3.84 0.26
N GLU A 80 17.62 4.45 -0.92
CA GLU A 80 18.38 5.65 -1.30
C GLU A 80 17.84 6.80 -0.44
N GLY A 81 18.55 7.43 0.49
CA GLY A 81 19.93 7.37 0.96
C GLY A 81 20.02 8.28 2.22
N PRO A 82 21.22 8.65 2.71
CA PRO A 82 21.38 9.55 3.86
C PRO A 82 20.83 10.97 3.64
#